data_AF-A0A931KI40-F1
#
_entry.id   AF-A0A931KI40-F1
#
_cell.length_a   1.000
_cell.length_b   1.000
_cell.length_c   1.000
_cell.angle_alpha   90.00
_cell.angle_beta   90.00
_cell.angle_gamma   90.00
#
_symmetry.space_group_name_H-M   'P 1'
#
loop_
_entity.id
_entity.type
_entity.pdbx_description
1 polymer ?
#
loop_
_entity_poly.entity_id
_entity_poly.type
_entity_poly.pdbx_seq_one_letter_code
_entity_poly.pdbx_strand_id
1 'polypeptide(L)'
;MSMIGCFLSLTAFELEELIADPSGVADFVFPDEEENEASIDVDKAWHGIHFLLAGDAWGGSPPLADVVLGGTEIGEDIGYGPARYLTPAETKAAADAIAAISPDDFRARYDAAALTKHEIYPGIWEDPEDEALEYLAEYFESIREYFAESAARGDAMLKYIS
;
A
#
# COMPACT_ATOMS: atom_id res chain seq x y z
N MET A 1 13.50 14.82 0.93
CA MET A 1 12.45 14.14 1.69
C MET A 1 12.25 12.78 1.03
N SER A 2 12.10 11.72 1.81
CA SER A 2 11.79 10.38 1.28
C SER A 2 10.29 10.29 1.02
N MET A 3 9.88 9.41 0.10
CA MET A 3 8.47 9.04 -0.10
C MET A 3 8.28 7.64 0.48
N ILE A 4 7.51 7.54 1.57
CA ILE A 4 7.19 6.25 2.20
C ILE A 4 5.72 5.90 1.98
N GLY A 5 5.42 4.61 1.89
CA GLY A 5 4.04 4.13 1.76
C GLY A 5 3.47 3.77 3.12
N CYS A 6 2.25 4.23 3.38
CA CYS A 6 1.56 3.98 4.64
C CYS A 6 0.15 3.42 4.40
N PHE A 7 -0.30 2.59 5.32
CA PHE A 7 -1.61 1.94 5.32
C PHE A 7 -2.26 2.14 6.69
N LEU A 8 -3.54 2.52 6.70
CA LEU A 8 -4.32 2.74 7.90
C LEU A 8 -5.66 2.00 7.78
N SER A 9 -5.92 1.10 8.73
CA SER A 9 -7.15 0.34 8.83
C SER A 9 -8.22 1.25 9.42
N LEU A 10 -9.37 1.35 8.75
CA LEU A 10 -10.50 2.14 9.21
C LEU A 10 -11.71 1.24 9.35
N THR A 11 -12.49 1.41 10.41
CA THR A 11 -13.82 0.80 10.45
C THR A 11 -14.68 1.34 9.29
N ALA A 12 -15.70 0.58 8.90
CA ALA A 12 -16.64 1.03 7.87
C ALA A 12 -17.29 2.39 8.21
N PHE A 13 -17.52 2.64 9.50
CA PHE A 13 -18.09 3.90 9.99
C PHE A 13 -17.12 5.08 9.84
N GLU A 14 -15.85 4.92 10.23
CA GLU A 14 -14.82 5.96 10.04
C GLU A 14 -14.62 6.31 8.55
N LEU A 15 -14.65 5.30 7.67
CA LEU A 15 -14.61 5.56 6.23
C LEU A 15 -15.84 6.37 5.77
N GLU A 16 -17.05 6.03 6.24
CA GLU A 16 -18.25 6.78 5.90
C GLU A 16 -18.17 8.24 6.39
N GLU A 17 -17.64 8.47 7.59
CA GLU A 17 -17.40 9.82 8.12
C GLU A 17 -16.38 10.59 7.26
N LEU A 18 -15.27 9.96 6.87
CA LEU A 18 -14.28 10.57 5.98
C LEU A 18 -14.84 10.87 4.59
N ILE A 19 -15.69 10.01 4.03
CA ILE A 19 -16.34 10.27 2.75
C ILE A 19 -17.30 11.46 2.85
N ALA A 20 -17.99 11.60 3.99
CA ALA A 20 -18.90 12.72 4.24
C ALA A 20 -18.16 14.03 4.45
N ASP A 21 -16.97 13.99 5.07
CA ASP A 21 -16.08 15.14 5.26
C ASP A 21 -14.61 14.80 4.94
N PRO A 22 -14.20 14.86 3.66
CA PRO A 22 -12.84 14.54 3.25
C PRO A 22 -11.76 15.48 3.80
N SER A 23 -12.13 16.62 4.39
CA SER A 23 -11.17 17.53 4.99
C SER A 23 -10.52 16.96 6.25
N GLY A 24 -11.17 15.97 6.88
CA GLY A 24 -10.65 15.26 8.07
C GLY A 24 -9.56 14.22 7.79
N VAL A 25 -9.21 13.94 6.52
CA VAL A 25 -8.19 12.92 6.18
C VAL A 25 -6.85 13.17 6.88
N ALA A 26 -6.43 14.43 6.98
CA ALA A 26 -5.17 14.78 7.64
C ALA A 26 -5.14 14.38 9.12
N ASP A 27 -6.27 14.48 9.82
CA ASP A 27 -6.37 14.15 11.25
C ASP A 27 -6.24 12.64 11.51
N PHE A 28 -6.69 11.80 10.55
CA PHE A 28 -6.50 10.35 10.62
C PHE A 28 -5.07 9.93 10.30
N VAL A 29 -4.44 10.62 9.35
CA VAL A 29 -3.10 10.30 8.86
C VAL A 29 -2.00 10.80 9.80
N PHE A 30 -2.21 11.98 10.40
CA PHE A 30 -1.27 12.64 11.31
C PHE A 30 -1.96 12.93 12.64
N PRO A 31 -2.29 11.91 13.45
CA PRO A 31 -2.90 12.16 14.76
C PRO A 31 -1.93 12.93 15.66
N ASP A 32 -2.48 13.68 16.62
CA ASP A 32 -1.70 14.43 17.61
C ASP A 32 -0.90 13.50 18.56
N GLU A 33 -1.23 12.21 18.62
CA GLU A 33 -0.51 11.18 19.37
C GLU A 33 0.64 10.59 18.53
N GLU A 34 1.78 10.29 19.17
CA GLU A 34 3.04 9.94 18.48
C GLU A 34 2.97 8.64 17.65
N GLU A 35 2.03 7.74 17.94
CA GLU A 35 1.87 6.47 17.22
C GLU A 35 0.39 6.18 16.92
N ASN A 36 0.07 5.94 15.64
CA ASN A 36 -1.21 5.35 15.25
C ASN A 36 -1.05 3.83 15.23
N GLU A 37 -1.40 3.15 16.32
CA GLU A 37 -1.29 1.67 16.42
C GLU A 37 -2.07 0.93 15.32
N ALA A 38 -3.02 1.61 14.68
CA ALA A 38 -3.81 1.05 13.58
C ALA A 38 -3.15 1.23 12.22
N SER A 39 -1.94 1.79 12.07
CA SER A 39 -1.24 1.94 10.79
C SER A 39 0.04 1.11 10.68
N ILE A 40 0.47 0.88 9.44
CA ILE A 40 1.82 0.39 9.12
C ILE A 40 2.47 1.29 8.07
N ASP A 41 3.79 1.44 8.15
CA ASP A 41 4.61 1.99 7.07
C ASP A 41 5.43 0.89 6.41
N VAL A 42 5.63 1.00 5.09
CA VAL A 42 6.44 0.05 4.31
C VAL A 42 7.69 0.71 3.74
N ASP A 43 8.17 1.77 4.41
CA ASP A 43 9.25 2.62 3.95
C ASP A 43 9.12 2.91 2.44
N LYS A 44 10.19 2.75 1.66
CA LYS A 44 10.24 3.04 0.22
C LYS A 44 9.88 1.83 -0.65
N ALA A 45 9.43 0.73 -0.05
CA ALA A 45 9.11 -0.50 -0.77
C ALA A 45 7.82 -0.38 -1.61
N TRP A 46 6.96 0.62 -1.32
CA TRP A 46 5.63 0.76 -1.88
C TRP A 46 5.57 0.69 -3.41
N HIS A 47 6.48 1.37 -4.13
CA HIS A 47 6.43 1.43 -5.59
C HIS A 47 6.91 0.11 -6.22
N GLY A 48 7.95 -0.50 -5.65
CA GLY A 48 8.42 -1.81 -6.04
C GLY A 48 7.34 -2.88 -5.83
N ILE A 49 6.73 -2.91 -4.65
CA ILE A 49 5.62 -3.83 -4.35
C ILE A 49 4.44 -3.58 -5.30
N HIS A 50 4.04 -2.33 -5.53
CA HIS A 50 2.99 -2.01 -6.49
C HIS A 50 3.30 -2.59 -7.87
N PHE A 51 4.51 -2.35 -8.39
CA PHE A 51 4.91 -2.85 -9.70
C PHE A 51 4.87 -4.38 -9.77
N LEU A 52 5.35 -5.08 -8.76
CA LEU A 52 5.36 -6.56 -8.72
C LEU A 52 3.95 -7.16 -8.57
N LEU A 53 3.01 -6.44 -7.97
CA LEU A 53 1.62 -6.88 -7.84
C LEU A 53 0.78 -6.52 -9.07
N ALA A 54 0.88 -5.28 -9.54
CA ALA A 54 0.03 -4.70 -10.57
C ALA A 54 0.57 -4.88 -12.00
N GLY A 55 1.87 -5.13 -12.15
CA GLY A 55 2.54 -5.21 -13.45
C GLY A 55 2.68 -3.86 -14.17
N ASP A 56 2.40 -2.75 -13.50
CA ASP A 56 2.49 -1.39 -13.99
C ASP A 56 3.08 -0.47 -12.90
N ALA A 57 3.75 0.62 -13.29
CA ALA A 57 4.39 1.52 -12.35
C ALA A 57 3.37 2.34 -11.53
N TRP A 58 2.27 2.75 -12.16
CA TRP A 58 1.32 3.68 -11.53
C TRP A 58 -0.14 3.22 -11.62
N GLY A 59 -0.43 2.24 -12.49
CA GLY A 59 -1.77 1.75 -12.78
C GLY A 59 -1.95 0.26 -12.48
N GLY A 60 -2.36 -0.49 -13.49
CA GLY A 60 -2.76 -1.89 -13.35
C GLY A 60 -4.27 -2.06 -13.18
N SER A 61 -4.69 -3.22 -12.68
CA SER A 61 -6.11 -3.53 -12.49
C SER A 61 -6.39 -4.10 -11.10
N PRO A 62 -7.55 -3.77 -10.52
CA PRO A 62 -8.06 -4.42 -9.32
C PRO A 62 -8.10 -5.95 -9.46
N PRO A 63 -7.91 -6.70 -8.36
CA PRO A 63 -7.71 -6.19 -6.99
C PRO A 63 -6.24 -5.91 -6.63
N LEU A 64 -5.27 -6.30 -7.46
CA LEU A 64 -3.84 -6.18 -7.11
C LEU A 64 -3.31 -4.74 -7.19
N ALA A 65 -3.76 -3.95 -8.16
CA ALA A 65 -3.40 -2.53 -8.23
C ALA A 65 -3.91 -1.75 -7.01
N ASP A 66 -5.06 -2.16 -6.46
CA ASP A 66 -5.71 -1.53 -5.31
C ASP A 66 -4.93 -1.66 -4.02
N VAL A 67 -4.01 -2.61 -3.93
CA VAL A 67 -3.19 -2.82 -2.73
C VAL A 67 -2.42 -1.54 -2.40
N VAL A 68 -1.73 -0.91 -3.35
CA VAL A 68 -0.90 0.29 -3.09
C VAL A 68 -1.53 1.54 -3.70
N LEU A 69 -1.48 1.71 -5.03
CA LEU A 69 -1.84 2.97 -5.70
C LEU A 69 -3.26 3.02 -6.29
N GLY A 70 -3.97 1.90 -6.38
CA GLY A 70 -5.36 1.86 -6.84
C GLY A 70 -6.37 2.35 -5.78
N GLY A 71 -7.65 2.00 -5.94
CA GLY A 71 -8.74 2.52 -5.12
C GLY A 71 -9.15 3.95 -5.47
N THR A 72 -9.84 4.62 -4.55
CA THR A 72 -10.46 5.93 -4.77
C THR A 72 -9.73 7.03 -3.99
N GLU A 73 -9.35 8.12 -4.64
CA GLU A 73 -8.74 9.28 -3.98
C GLU A 73 -9.72 9.98 -3.03
N ILE A 74 -9.21 10.49 -1.90
CA ILE A 74 -9.98 11.21 -0.88
C ILE A 74 -9.13 12.28 -0.21
N GLY A 75 -9.76 13.42 0.10
CA GLY A 75 -9.13 14.54 0.77
C GLY A 75 -8.27 15.41 -0.16
N GLU A 76 -7.53 16.32 0.46
CA GLU A 76 -6.56 17.18 -0.20
C GLU A 76 -5.17 16.52 -0.28
N ASP A 77 -4.22 17.19 -0.93
CA ASP A 77 -2.82 16.76 -0.95
C ASP A 77 -2.21 16.83 0.46
N ILE A 78 -1.70 15.69 0.94
CA ILE A 78 -1.09 15.52 2.26
C ILE A 78 0.44 15.40 2.21
N GLY A 79 1.05 15.78 1.09
CA GLY A 79 2.52 15.87 0.90
C GLY A 79 2.98 15.34 -0.45
N TYR A 80 2.45 14.18 -0.85
CA TYR A 80 2.75 13.50 -2.12
C TYR A 80 1.48 13.13 -2.89
N GLY A 81 0.44 13.95 -2.78
CA GLY A 81 -0.88 13.73 -3.35
C GLY A 81 -1.93 13.37 -2.29
N PRO A 82 -3.19 13.18 -2.71
CA PRO A 82 -4.27 12.80 -1.81
C PRO A 82 -4.12 11.36 -1.32
N ALA A 83 -4.72 11.07 -0.17
CA ALA A 83 -4.88 9.69 0.28
C ALA A 83 -5.83 8.94 -0.65
N ARG A 84 -5.81 7.60 -0.55
CA ARG A 84 -6.69 6.70 -1.31
C ARG A 84 -7.33 5.71 -0.37
N TYR A 85 -8.60 5.41 -0.57
CA TYR A 85 -9.29 4.40 0.22
C TYR A 85 -9.74 3.20 -0.62
N LEU A 86 -9.91 2.09 0.09
CA LEU A 86 -10.68 0.92 -0.31
C LEU A 86 -11.86 0.77 0.66
N THR A 87 -13.04 0.49 0.11
CA THR A 87 -14.18 0.03 0.91
C THR A 87 -13.88 -1.31 1.57
N PRO A 88 -14.61 -1.74 2.63
CA PRO A 88 -14.41 -3.05 3.23
C PRO A 88 -14.46 -4.23 2.24
N ALA A 89 -15.32 -4.13 1.22
CA ALA A 89 -15.43 -5.14 0.17
C ALA A 89 -14.17 -5.18 -0.72
N GLU A 90 -13.62 -4.02 -1.07
CA GLU A 90 -12.38 -3.90 -1.85
C GLU A 90 -11.16 -4.30 -1.04
N THR A 91 -11.08 -3.92 0.25
CA THR A 91 -10.04 -4.41 1.17
C THR A 91 -10.04 -5.92 1.23
N LYS A 92 -11.22 -6.54 1.37
CA LYS A 92 -11.33 -8.01 1.34
C LYS A 92 -10.89 -8.60 0.00
N ALA A 93 -11.29 -8.02 -1.12
CA ALA A 93 -10.89 -8.50 -2.44
C ALA A 93 -9.37 -8.40 -2.66
N ALA A 94 -8.75 -7.31 -2.21
CA ALA A 94 -7.31 -7.12 -2.23
C ALA A 94 -6.59 -8.13 -1.32
N ALA A 95 -7.08 -8.32 -0.09
CA ALA A 95 -6.56 -9.30 0.86
C ALA A 95 -6.60 -10.72 0.30
N ASP A 96 -7.73 -11.15 -0.27
CA ASP A 96 -7.88 -12.48 -0.88
C ASP A 96 -6.90 -12.65 -2.06
N ALA A 97 -6.66 -11.59 -2.84
CA ALA A 97 -5.77 -11.63 -4.00
C ALA A 97 -4.28 -11.71 -3.64
N ILE A 98 -3.83 -10.93 -2.66
CA ILE A 98 -2.43 -11.00 -2.19
C ILE A 98 -2.17 -12.24 -1.33
N ALA A 99 -3.19 -12.80 -0.67
CA ALA A 99 -3.07 -14.07 0.04
C ALA A 99 -2.77 -15.23 -0.93
N ALA A 100 -3.32 -15.17 -2.14
CA ALA A 100 -3.11 -16.17 -3.19
C ALA A 100 -1.70 -16.14 -3.82
N ILE A 101 -0.89 -15.12 -3.52
CA ILE A 101 0.50 -15.01 -3.98
C ILE A 101 1.39 -15.50 -2.82
N SER A 102 2.10 -16.61 -3.02
CA SER A 102 3.06 -17.08 -2.03
C SER A 102 4.30 -16.18 -1.98
N PRO A 103 5.08 -16.18 -0.88
CA PRO A 103 6.35 -15.45 -0.82
C PRO A 103 7.32 -15.84 -1.94
N ASP A 104 7.33 -17.11 -2.34
CA ASP A 104 8.14 -17.60 -3.47
C ASP A 104 7.62 -17.07 -4.81
N ASP A 105 6.29 -17.05 -5.02
CA ASP A 105 5.69 -16.50 -6.24
C ASP A 105 5.92 -14.99 -6.35
N PHE A 106 5.92 -14.28 -5.22
CA PHE A 106 6.24 -12.85 -5.20
C PHE A 106 7.71 -12.61 -5.56
N ARG A 107 8.63 -13.35 -4.92
CA ARG A 107 10.06 -13.27 -5.24
C ARG A 107 10.35 -13.60 -6.71
N ALA A 108 9.64 -14.58 -7.27
CA ALA A 108 9.79 -14.97 -8.68
C ALA A 108 9.33 -13.88 -9.68
N ARG A 109 8.59 -12.86 -9.25
CA ARG A 109 8.21 -11.72 -10.10
C ARG A 109 9.30 -10.65 -10.18
N TYR A 110 10.30 -10.72 -9.30
CA TYR A 110 11.35 -9.72 -9.23
C TYR A 110 12.20 -9.71 -10.51
N ASP A 111 12.26 -8.54 -11.13
CA ASP A 111 13.14 -8.25 -12.26
C ASP A 111 13.74 -6.86 -12.05
N ALA A 112 14.96 -6.82 -11.53
CA ALA A 112 15.70 -5.58 -11.27
C ALA A 112 15.81 -4.70 -12.53
N ALA A 113 16.04 -5.30 -13.70
CA ALA A 113 16.18 -4.55 -14.94
C ALA A 113 14.84 -3.93 -15.37
N ALA A 114 13.72 -4.64 -15.15
CA ALA A 114 12.39 -4.07 -15.38
C ALA A 114 12.10 -2.93 -14.40
N LEU A 115 12.37 -3.11 -13.10
CA LEU A 115 12.17 -2.07 -12.08
C LEU A 115 13.00 -0.81 -12.40
N THR A 116 14.28 -0.95 -12.77
CA THR A 116 15.12 0.18 -13.21
C THR A 116 14.57 0.84 -14.47
N LYS A 117 14.21 0.04 -15.48
CA LYS A 117 13.71 0.55 -16.77
C LYS A 117 12.43 1.36 -16.62
N HIS A 118 11.56 0.96 -15.70
CA HIS A 118 10.30 1.65 -15.42
C HIS A 118 10.46 2.79 -14.41
N GLU A 119 11.70 3.13 -14.02
CA GLU A 119 12.02 4.21 -13.08
C GLU A 119 11.29 4.05 -11.74
N ILE A 120 11.15 2.79 -11.29
CA ILE A 120 10.44 2.48 -10.06
C ILE A 120 11.22 3.04 -8.87
N TYR A 121 10.56 3.84 -8.04
CA TYR A 121 11.15 4.50 -6.87
C TYR A 121 11.48 3.48 -5.77
N PRO A 122 12.68 3.50 -5.14
CA PRO A 122 13.65 4.59 -5.16
C PRO A 122 14.83 4.40 -6.12
N GLY A 123 14.78 3.41 -7.02
CA GLY A 123 15.85 3.14 -7.98
C GLY A 123 17.06 2.40 -7.39
N ILE A 124 16.82 1.52 -6.41
CA ILE A 124 17.86 0.74 -5.70
C ILE A 124 17.83 -0.76 -6.05
N TRP A 125 17.17 -1.13 -7.15
CA TRP A 125 16.81 -2.52 -7.44
C TRP A 125 17.96 -3.35 -8.02
N GLU A 126 18.99 -2.71 -8.54
CA GLU A 126 20.19 -3.42 -8.99
C GLU A 126 21.11 -3.63 -7.80
N ASP A 127 21.03 -4.82 -7.20
CA ASP A 127 21.90 -5.24 -6.10
C ASP A 127 22.42 -6.67 -6.32
N PRO A 128 23.73 -6.93 -6.14
CA PRO A 128 24.32 -8.26 -6.37
C PRO A 128 24.08 -9.28 -5.25
N GLU A 129 23.58 -8.86 -4.09
CA GLU A 129 23.37 -9.69 -2.89
C GLU A 129 21.88 -9.98 -2.61
N ASP A 130 21.00 -9.66 -3.57
CA ASP A 130 19.54 -9.80 -3.47
C ASP A 130 18.91 -9.01 -2.29
N GLU A 131 19.60 -8.02 -1.73
CA GLU A 131 19.11 -7.23 -0.59
C GLU A 131 17.80 -6.51 -0.93
N ALA A 132 17.70 -5.98 -2.14
CA ALA A 132 16.50 -5.30 -2.63
C ALA A 132 15.29 -6.25 -2.76
N LEU A 133 15.53 -7.51 -3.11
CA LEU A 133 14.47 -8.52 -3.19
C LEU A 133 13.96 -8.90 -1.80
N GLU A 134 14.86 -9.15 -0.85
CA GLU A 134 14.47 -9.48 0.51
C GLU A 134 13.77 -8.31 1.20
N TYR A 135 14.23 -7.07 0.97
CA TYR A 135 13.56 -5.86 1.42
C TYR A 135 12.10 -5.77 0.91
N LEU A 136 11.86 -6.01 -0.39
CA LEU A 136 10.51 -6.03 -0.94
C LEU A 136 9.67 -7.17 -0.37
N ALA A 137 10.27 -8.34 -0.16
CA ALA A 137 9.57 -9.52 0.33
C ALA A 137 9.14 -9.36 1.79
N GLU A 138 9.98 -8.78 2.65
CA GLU A 138 9.66 -8.49 4.05
C GLU A 138 8.43 -7.57 4.15
N TYR A 139 8.46 -6.43 3.46
CA TYR A 139 7.33 -5.49 3.49
C TYR A 139 6.08 -6.03 2.76
N PHE A 140 6.25 -6.89 1.75
CA PHE A 140 5.12 -7.59 1.14
C PHE A 140 4.43 -8.53 2.14
N GLU A 141 5.18 -9.24 2.98
CA GLU A 141 4.61 -10.05 4.06
C GLU A 141 3.86 -9.19 5.08
N SER A 142 4.42 -8.05 5.49
CA SER A 142 3.74 -7.11 6.38
C SER A 142 2.40 -6.62 5.80
N ILE A 143 2.36 -6.25 4.51
CA ILE A 143 1.11 -5.86 3.83
C ILE A 143 0.11 -7.01 3.81
N ARG A 144 0.55 -8.25 3.52
CA ARG A 144 -0.34 -9.41 3.48
C ARG A 144 -1.00 -9.67 4.84
N GLU A 145 -0.21 -9.67 5.91
CA GLU A 145 -0.72 -9.87 7.27
C GLU A 145 -1.72 -8.78 7.62
N TYR A 146 -1.34 -7.53 7.38
CA TYR A 146 -2.15 -6.37 7.72
C TYR A 146 -3.49 -6.32 6.97
N PHE A 147 -3.49 -6.56 5.65
CA PHE A 147 -4.73 -6.66 4.87
C PHE A 147 -5.60 -7.85 5.29
N ALA A 148 -5.00 -8.99 5.64
CA ALA A 148 -5.75 -10.14 6.13
C ALA A 148 -6.46 -9.83 7.46
N GLU A 149 -5.78 -9.15 8.38
CA GLU A 149 -6.36 -8.73 9.66
C GLU A 149 -7.47 -7.69 9.49
N SER A 150 -7.25 -6.65 8.69
CA SER A 150 -8.27 -5.64 8.36
C SER A 150 -9.49 -6.27 7.69
N ALA A 151 -9.28 -7.16 6.71
CA ALA A 151 -10.37 -7.87 6.05
C ALA A 151 -11.15 -8.79 7.02
N ALA A 152 -10.47 -9.41 7.99
CA ALA A 152 -11.13 -10.24 9.00
C ALA A 152 -12.01 -9.41 9.95
N ARG A 153 -11.65 -8.15 10.23
CA ARG A 153 -12.46 -7.20 10.99
C ARG A 153 -13.59 -6.56 10.18
N GLY A 154 -13.53 -6.64 8.85
CA GLY A 154 -14.46 -5.95 7.96
C GLY A 154 -14.13 -4.46 7.81
N ASP A 155 -12.86 -4.12 7.95
CA ASP A 155 -12.36 -2.76 7.88
C ASP A 155 -12.10 -2.32 6.43
N ALA A 156 -12.28 -1.03 6.21
CA ALA A 156 -11.74 -0.29 5.08
C ALA A 156 -10.22 -0.11 5.19
N MET A 157 -9.61 0.34 4.10
CA MET A 157 -8.18 0.64 4.06
C MET A 157 -7.98 2.05 3.53
N LEU A 158 -7.30 2.91 4.28
CA LEU A 158 -6.77 4.19 3.82
C LEU A 158 -5.27 4.03 3.53
N LYS A 159 -4.80 4.62 2.43
CA LYS A 159 -3.43 4.45 1.93
C LYS A 159 -2.91 5.79 1.46
N TYR A 160 -1.64 6.08 1.74
CA TYR A 160 -1.05 7.37 1.37
C TYR A 160 0.46 7.27 1.25
N ILE A 161 1.04 8.27 0.58
CA ILE A 161 2.49 8.45 0.50
C ILE A 161 2.85 9.67 1.36
N SER A 162 3.83 9.51 2.26
CA SER A 162 4.31 10.55 3.20
C SER A 162 5.81 10.79 3.09
#